data_AF-A0A3A0BQY2-F1
#
_entry.id   AF-A0A3A0BQY2-F1
#
_cell.length_a   1.000
_cell.length_b   1.000
_cell.length_c   1.000
_cell.angle_alpha   90.00
_cell.angle_beta   90.00
_cell.angle_gamma   90.00
#
_symmetry.space_group_name_H-M   'P 1'
#
loop_
_entity.id
_entity.type
_entity.pdbx_description
1 polymer ?
#
loop_
_entity_poly.entity_id
_entity_poly.type
_entity_poly.pdbx_seq_one_letter_code
_entity_poly.pdbx_strand_id
1 'polypeptide(L)' 'MNSERYPAFHSMDVKVSRDFDAGQGRVTVFVEFINFYNRANVKNYFFEDFRLPNGDLAFEQGADLWLPRLPSIGVSWEF' A
#
# COMPACT_ATOMS: atom_id res chain seq x y z
N MET A 1 -9.32 -25.60 10.07
CA MET A 1 -9.51 -24.70 8.92
C MET A 1 -8.31 -23.76 8.87
N ASN A 2 -7.35 -24.04 7.98
CA ASN A 2 -6.15 -23.21 7.75
C ASN A 2 -5.69 -23.50 6.31
N SER A 3 -6.63 -23.42 5.37
CA SER A 3 -6.45 -23.84 3.98
C SER A 3 -6.70 -22.72 2.98
N GLU A 4 -7.18 -21.56 3.41
CA GLU A 4 -7.33 -20.40 2.54
C GLU A 4 -5.98 -19.73 2.36
N ARG A 5 -5.47 -19.82 1.14
CA ARG A 5 -4.24 -19.14 0.74
C ARG A 5 -4.60 -17.71 0.36
N TYR A 6 -3.79 -16.74 0.78
CA TYR A 6 -3.89 -15.37 0.28
C TYR A 6 -3.88 -15.36 -1.25
N PRO A 7 -4.66 -14.45 -1.88
CA PRO A 7 -4.64 -14.26 -3.33
C PRO A 7 -3.23 -13.85 -3.78
N ALA A 8 -2.96 -14.01 -5.08
CA ALA A 8 -1.67 -13.65 -5.64
C ALA A 8 -1.38 -12.16 -5.42
N PHE A 9 -0.31 -11.86 -4.67
CA PHE A 9 0.18 -10.51 -4.43
C PHE A 9 1.07 -10.03 -5.57
N HIS A 10 0.86 -8.81 -6.05
CA HIS A 10 1.76 -8.16 -7.01
C HIS A 10 1.67 -6.64 -6.89
N SER A 11 2.81 -6.00 -6.64
CA SER A 11 2.96 -4.55 -6.67
C SER A 11 4.20 -4.17 -7.47
N MET A 12 4.17 -2.98 -8.07
CA MET A 12 5.33 -2.35 -8.70
C MET A 12 5.33 -0.89 -8.30
N ASP A 13 6.47 -0.41 -7.84
CA ASP A 13 6.66 0.99 -7.49
C ASP A 13 7.62 1.61 -8.50
N VAL A 14 7.34 2.84 -8.94
CA VAL A 14 8.15 3.54 -9.95
C VAL A 14 8.62 4.85 -9.35
N LYS A 15 9.92 5.08 -9.35
CA LYS A 15 10.54 6.32 -8.89
C LYS A 15 11.46 6.88 -9.96
N VAL A 16 11.32 8.18 -10.23
CA VAL A 16 12.18 8.94 -11.12
C VAL A 16 12.80 10.08 -10.32
N SER A 17 14.12 10.18 -10.33
CA SER A 17 14.87 11.20 -9.60
C SER A 17 15.84 11.94 -10.51
N ARG A 18 16.13 13.18 -10.15
CA ARG A 18 17.17 14.00 -10.77
C ARG A 18 17.99 14.72 -9.72
N ASP A 19 19.30 14.64 -9.90
CA ASP A 19 20.27 15.31 -9.05
C ASP A 19 20.71 16.64 -9.68
N PHE A 20 20.95 17.63 -8.82
CA PHE A 20 21.46 18.95 -9.16
C PHE A 20 22.65 19.27 -8.24
N ASP A 21 23.79 19.56 -8.85
CA ASP A 21 24.96 20.07 -8.13
C ASP A 21 24.70 21.49 -7.66
N ALA A 22 24.76 21.70 -6.35
CA ALA A 22 24.40 22.95 -5.71
C ALA A 22 25.56 23.53 -4.90
N GLY A 23 26.78 23.54 -5.47
CA GLY A 23 27.98 24.23 -4.96
C GLY A 23 28.52 23.74 -3.61
N GLN A 24 27.69 23.75 -2.57
CA GLN A 24 27.95 23.28 -1.21
C GLN A 24 27.20 21.96 -0.90
N GLY A 25 26.76 21.23 -1.93
CA GLY A 25 25.98 20.01 -1.75
C GLY A 25 25.28 19.55 -3.02
N ARG A 26 24.42 18.54 -2.87
CA ARG A 26 23.61 17.94 -3.93
C ARG A 26 22.14 18.00 -3.56
N VAL A 27 21.33 18.55 -4.45
CA VAL A 27 19.85 18.52 -4.36
C VAL A 27 19.37 17.34 -5.20
N THR A 28 18.56 16.46 -4.63
CA THR A 28 17.83 15.45 -5.40
C THR A 28 16.35 15.75 -5.36
N VAL A 29 15.73 15.86 -6.53
CA VAL A 29 14.26 15.96 -6.68
C VAL A 29 13.75 14.64 -7.23
N PHE A 30 12.66 14.12 -6.68
CA PHE A 30 12.07 12.88 -7.16
C PHE A 30 10.54 12.90 -7.19
N VAL A 31 9.99 12.11 -8.11
CA VAL A 31 8.58 11.75 -8.17
C VAL A 31 8.49 10.24 -8.06
N GLU A 32 7.56 9.74 -7.27
CA GLU A 32 7.36 8.32 -7.02
C GLU A 32 5.87 7.96 -7.12
N PHE A 33 5.61 6.76 -7.63
CA PHE A 33 4.29 6.14 -7.72
C PHE A 33 4.37 4.77 -7.06
N ILE A 34 3.80 4.66 -5.86
CA ILE A 34 3.63 3.38 -5.17
C ILE A 34 2.41 2.68 -5.76
N ASN A 35 2.46 1.35 -5.89
CA ASN A 35 1.43 0.52 -6.48
C ASN A 35 1.00 1.07 -7.86
N PHE A 36 1.97 1.15 -8.78
CA PHE A 36 1.80 1.68 -10.12
C PHE A 36 0.62 1.03 -10.86
N TYR A 37 0.41 -0.27 -10.67
CA TYR A 37 -0.73 -1.00 -11.24
C TYR A 37 -2.09 -0.73 -10.57
N ASN A 38 -2.11 -0.02 -9.43
CA ASN A 38 -3.30 0.25 -8.62
C ASN A 38 -4.08 -1.02 -8.25
N ARG A 39 -3.38 -2.10 -7.88
CA ARG A 39 -4.00 -3.38 -7.51
C ARG A 39 -4.49 -3.36 -6.07
N ALA A 40 -5.67 -3.92 -5.82
CA ALA A 40 -6.20 -4.20 -4.50
C ALA A 40 -5.51 -5.44 -3.91
N ASN A 41 -4.31 -5.24 -3.35
CA ASN A 41 -3.56 -6.32 -2.74
C ASN A 41 -4.05 -6.54 -1.30
N VAL A 42 -4.52 -7.76 -0.99
CA VAL A 42 -4.93 -8.11 0.37
C VAL A 42 -3.73 -8.07 1.31
N LYS A 43 -3.85 -7.33 2.41
CA LYS A 43 -2.85 -7.21 3.47
C LYS A 43 -3.13 -8.20 4.61
N ASN A 44 -4.39 -8.25 5.06
CA ASN A 44 -4.84 -9.19 6.09
C ASN A 44 -6.35 -9.43 5.98
N TYR A 45 -6.79 -10.59 6.44
CA TYR A 45 -8.20 -10.86 6.69
C TYR A 45 -8.56 -10.55 8.14
N PHE A 46 -9.79 -10.12 8.37
CA PHE A 46 -10.37 -9.95 9.70
C PHE A 46 -11.79 -10.51 9.72
N PHE A 47 -12.29 -10.78 10.92
CA PHE A 47 -13.65 -11.27 11.12
C PHE A 47 -14.37 -10.31 12.06
N GLU A 48 -15.52 -9.79 11.61
CA GLU A 48 -16.42 -9.02 12.45
C GLU A 48 -17.59 -9.90 12.86
N ASP A 49 -17.90 -9.93 14.15
CA ASP A 49 -19.06 -10.62 14.67
C ASP A 49 -20.25 -9.68 14.79
N PHE A 50 -21.42 -10.16 14.41
CA PHE A 50 -22.67 -9.42 14.59
C PHE A 50 -23.80 -10.36 14.98
N ARG A 51 -24.74 -9.83 15.75
CA ARG A 51 -25.92 -10.59 16.17
C ARG A 51 -27.03 -10.42 15.16
N LEU A 52 -27.56 -11.54 14.71
CA LEU A 52 -28.75 -11.59 13.88
C LEU A 52 -30.00 -11.27 14.72
N PRO A 53 -31.11 -10.80 14.11
CA PRO A 53 -32.35 -10.50 14.83
C PRO A 53 -32.96 -11.68 15.60
N ASN A 54 -32.62 -12.91 15.22
CA ASN A 54 -33.04 -14.14 15.89
C ASN A 54 -32.16 -14.52 17.09
N GLY A 55 -31.12 -13.74 17.40
CA GLY A 55 -30.20 -13.96 18.51
C GLY A 55 -28.96 -14.79 18.15
N ASP A 56 -28.85 -15.29 16.92
CA ASP A 56 -27.68 -16.06 16.47
C ASP A 56 -26.47 -15.15 16.26
N LEU A 57 -25.28 -15.72 16.48
CA LEU A 57 -24.00 -15.06 16.19
C LEU A 57 -23.59 -15.38 14.75
N ALA A 58 -23.38 -14.36 13.95
CA ALA A 58 -22.82 -14.47 12.61
C ALA A 58 -21.44 -13.80 12.56
N PHE A 59 -20.60 -14.27 11.62
CA PHE A 59 -19.29 -13.69 11.35
C PHE A 59 -19.22 -13.29 9.87
N GLU A 60 -18.74 -12.09 9.60
CA GLU A 60 -18.41 -11.63 8.25
C GLU A 60 -16.89 -11.50 8.12
N GLN A 61 -16.34 -12.09 7.05
CA GLN A 61 -14.91 -12.00 6.75
C GLN A 61 -14.66 -10.76 5.89
N GLY A 62 -13.93 -9.81 6.45
CA GLY A 62 -13.41 -8.64 5.75
C GLY A 62 -11.94 -8.79 5.35
N ALA A 63 -11.46 -7.88 4.51
CA ALA A 63 -10.06 -7.80 4.11
C ALA A 63 -9.56 -6.35 4.14
N ASP A 64 -8.44 -6.13 4.83
CA ASP A 64 -7.68 -4.91 4.70
C ASP A 64 -6.81 -4.97 3.44
N LEU A 65 -6.73 -3.86 2.73
CA LEU A 65 -5.94 -3.73 1.52
C LEU A 65 -4.67 -2.92 1.78
N TRP A 66 -3.61 -3.25 1.05
CA TRP A 66 -2.45 -2.37 0.93
C TRP A 66 -2.85 -1.05 0.28
N LEU A 67 -1.98 -0.05 0.42
CA LEU A 67 -2.20 1.28 -0.15
C LEU A 67 -2.58 1.18 -1.63
N PRO A 68 -3.57 2.00 -2.08
CA PRO A 68 -3.85 2.13 -3.49
C PRO A 68 -2.67 2.81 -4.19
N ARG A 69 -2.80 3.08 -5.49
CA ARG A 69 -1.81 3.89 -6.19
C ARG A 69 -1.63 5.23 -5.46
N LEU A 70 -0.40 5.50 -5.03
CA LEU A 70 -0.08 6.68 -4.26
C LEU A 70 1.04 7.46 -4.97
N PRO A 71 0.73 8.59 -5.63
CA PRO A 71 1.75 9.50 -6.14
C PRO A 71 2.37 10.31 -5.00
N SER A 72 3.69 10.47 -5.03
CA SER A 72 4.46 11.31 -4.10
C SER A 72 5.52 12.12 -4.85
N ILE A 73 5.91 13.26 -4.28
CA ILE A 73 7.03 14.09 -4.74
C ILE A 73 7.89 14.44 -3.53
N GLY A 74 9.20 14.51 -3.72
CA GLY A 74 10.12 14.87 -2.65
C GLY A 74 11.37 15.56 -3.14
N VAL A 75 12.05 16.19 -2.17
CA VAL A 75 13.34 16.86 -2.35
C VAL A 75 14.24 16.44 -1.18
N SER A 76 15.50 16.10 -1.45
CA SER A 76 16.52 15.88 -0.45
C SER A 76 17.75 16.75 -0.72
N TRP A 77 18.46 17.11 0.35
CA TRP A 77 19.70 17.87 0.31
C TRP A 77 20.80 17.11 1.05
N GLU A 78 21.92 16.90 0.39
CA GLU A 78 23.14 16.30 0.96
C GLU A 78 24.26 17.37 0.97
N PHE A 79 24.90 17.59 2.13
CA PHE A 79 25.98 18.56 2.35
C PHE A 79 27.34 17.86 2.53
#